data_AF-A0A970GWV3-F1
#
_entry.id   AF-A0A970GWV3-F1
#
_cell.length_a   1.000
_cell.length_b   1.000
_cell.length_c   1.000
_cell.angle_alpha   90.00
_cell.angle_beta   90.00
_cell.angle_gamma   90.00
#
_symmetry.space_group_name_H-M   'P 1'
#
loop_
_entity.id
_entity.type
_entity.pdbx_description
1 polymer ?
#
loop_
_entity_poly.entity_id
_entity_poly.type
_entity_poly.pdbx_seq_one_letter_code
_entity_poly.pdbx_strand_id
1 'polypeptide(L)'
;MIPSDHFVRFYNEVFKYLDAHGGLEDYFLAISAQQEFHCLEAFRTHGLQGVHDYYVRIRREENCELDLVMEPGCLQLIMTRCPSLGKAIDNDAGVSPRYCDHCPGWVLPVYTKAGLYIIYDLMGHDQPQCHSWILDDIELARQKLREVEQARPAARLLRNF
;
A
#
# COMPACT_ATOMS: atom_id res chain seq x y z
N MET A 1 -6.16 13.57 -21.40
CA MET A 1 -6.22 12.75 -20.16
C MET A 1 -6.14 11.30 -20.60
N ILE A 2 -5.16 10.54 -20.10
CA ILE A 2 -5.06 9.10 -20.40
C ILE A 2 -6.00 8.36 -19.43
N PRO A 3 -6.86 7.44 -19.91
CA PRO A 3 -7.72 6.63 -19.05
C PRO A 3 -6.94 5.83 -17.99
N SER A 4 -7.50 5.69 -16.79
CA SER A 4 -6.80 5.04 -15.65
C SER A 4 -6.50 3.55 -15.88
N ASP A 5 -7.32 2.86 -16.66
CA ASP A 5 -7.12 1.48 -17.13
C ASP A 5 -5.89 1.36 -18.04
N HIS A 6 -5.66 2.33 -18.94
CA HIS A 6 -4.46 2.36 -19.77
C HIS A 6 -3.19 2.56 -18.92
N PHE A 7 -3.26 3.39 -17.87
CA PHE A 7 -2.16 3.53 -16.92
C PHE A 7 -1.89 2.23 -16.16
N VAL A 8 -2.91 1.61 -15.58
CA VAL A 8 -2.76 0.33 -14.87
C VAL A 8 -2.12 -0.73 -15.78
N ARG A 9 -2.58 -0.85 -17.03
CA ARG A 9 -1.99 -1.76 -18.01
C ARG A 9 -0.53 -1.44 -18.28
N PHE A 10 -0.19 -0.16 -18.44
CA PHE A 10 1.20 0.28 -18.67
C PHE A 10 2.12 -0.08 -17.49
N TYR A 11 1.76 0.28 -16.26
CA TYR A 11 2.58 -0.06 -15.09
C TYR A 11 2.69 -1.58 -14.89
N ASN A 12 1.64 -2.34 -15.18
CA ASN A 12 1.69 -3.80 -15.17
C ASN A 12 2.77 -4.35 -16.11
N GLU A 13 2.85 -3.85 -17.35
CA GLU A 13 3.92 -4.23 -18.29
C GLU A 13 5.31 -3.81 -17.81
N VAL A 14 5.43 -2.59 -17.27
CA VAL A 14 6.68 -2.10 -16.68
C VAL A 14 7.14 -3.02 -15.55
N PHE A 15 6.23 -3.45 -14.67
CA PHE A 15 6.55 -4.36 -13.59
C PHE A 15 7.04 -5.71 -14.12
N LYS A 16 6.37 -6.30 -15.11
CA LYS A 16 6.82 -7.57 -15.73
C LYS A 16 8.20 -7.43 -16.37
N TYR A 17 8.44 -6.32 -17.07
CA TYR A 17 9.73 -6.07 -17.70
C TYR A 17 10.85 -5.94 -16.66
N LEU A 18 10.65 -5.11 -15.64
CA LEU A 18 11.65 -4.88 -14.59
C LEU A 18 11.85 -6.09 -13.69
N ASP A 19 10.83 -6.92 -13.46
CA ASP A 19 11.00 -8.18 -12.72
C ASP A 19 11.91 -9.15 -13.49
N ALA A 20 11.76 -9.21 -14.82
CA ALA A 20 12.56 -10.09 -15.68
C ALA A 20 14.00 -9.57 -15.92
N HIS A 21 14.23 -8.26 -15.85
CA HIS A 21 15.52 -7.63 -16.20
C HIS A 21 16.23 -6.95 -15.02
N GLY A 22 15.62 -6.95 -13.84
CA GLY A 22 16.07 -6.21 -12.67
C GLY A 22 15.61 -4.75 -12.63
N GLY A 23 15.69 -4.15 -11.45
CA GLY A 23 15.34 -2.74 -11.20
C GLY A 23 13.90 -2.50 -10.75
N LEU A 24 13.12 -3.55 -10.48
CA LEU A 24 11.75 -3.41 -9.98
C LEU A 24 11.71 -2.74 -8.60
N GLU A 25 12.61 -3.14 -7.70
CA GLU A 25 12.77 -2.57 -6.36
C GLU A 25 13.17 -1.09 -6.44
N ASP A 26 14.15 -0.76 -7.29
CA ASP A 26 14.58 0.63 -7.52
C ASP A 26 13.44 1.49 -8.07
N TYR A 27 12.61 0.92 -8.93
CA TYR A 27 11.43 1.59 -9.46
C TYR A 27 10.40 1.89 -8.36
N PHE A 28 10.14 0.97 -7.44
CA PHE A 28 9.28 1.21 -6.29
C PHE A 28 9.85 2.29 -5.36
N LEU A 29 11.17 2.31 -5.15
CA LEU A 29 11.83 3.35 -4.36
C LEU A 29 11.76 4.72 -5.04
N ALA A 30 11.85 4.78 -6.37
CA ALA A 30 11.65 6.02 -7.13
C ALA A 30 10.22 6.56 -6.97
N ILE A 31 9.21 5.68 -7.03
CA ILE A 31 7.81 6.03 -6.73
C ILE A 31 7.69 6.53 -5.29
N SER A 32 8.31 5.86 -4.32
CA SER A 32 8.33 6.30 -2.92
C SER A 32 8.87 7.72 -2.78
N ALA A 33 10.03 8.00 -3.40
CA ALA A 33 10.68 9.30 -3.32
C ALA A 33 9.81 10.41 -3.91
N GLN A 34 9.12 10.13 -5.03
CA GLN A 34 8.15 11.05 -5.59
C GLN A 34 6.95 11.24 -4.63
N GLN A 35 6.48 10.17 -3.99
CA GLN A 35 5.29 10.24 -3.15
C GLN A 35 5.49 11.02 -1.86
N GLU A 36 6.73 11.14 -1.39
CA GLU A 36 7.07 12.01 -0.25
C GLU A 36 6.61 13.45 -0.43
N PHE A 37 6.71 14.00 -1.65
CA PHE A 37 6.23 15.35 -1.96
C PHE A 37 4.73 15.53 -1.68
N HIS A 38 3.95 14.47 -1.80
CA HIS A 38 2.49 14.52 -1.69
C HIS A 38 1.96 14.32 -0.27
N CYS A 39 2.73 13.64 0.60
CA CYS A 39 2.18 13.20 1.89
C CYS A 39 3.13 13.24 3.09
N LEU A 40 4.46 13.21 2.90
CA LEU A 40 5.40 13.01 4.01
C LEU A 40 5.28 14.12 5.08
N GLU A 41 5.18 15.38 4.64
CA GLU A 41 5.07 16.52 5.56
C GLU A 41 3.79 16.43 6.42
N ALA A 42 2.65 16.08 5.80
CA ALA A 42 1.41 15.91 6.53
C ALA A 42 1.49 14.75 7.53
N PHE A 43 2.15 13.64 7.16
CA PHE A 43 2.30 12.48 8.04
C PHE A 43 3.19 12.80 9.25
N ARG A 44 4.26 13.58 9.06
CA ARG A 44 5.12 14.04 10.15
C ARG A 44 4.42 15.01 11.09
N THR A 45 3.70 15.97 10.53
CA THR A 45 3.12 17.07 11.30
C THR A 45 1.82 16.66 12.00
N HIS A 46 1.04 15.77 11.41
CA HIS A 46 -0.28 15.38 11.91
C HIS A 46 -0.39 13.89 12.26
N GLY A 47 0.70 13.12 12.19
CA GLY A 47 0.72 11.71 12.54
C GLY A 47 -0.34 10.90 11.80
N LEU A 48 -1.03 10.02 12.52
CA LEU A 48 -2.12 9.19 11.99
C LEU A 48 -3.27 10.00 11.38
N GLN A 49 -3.55 11.21 11.88
CA GLN A 49 -4.58 12.06 11.28
C GLN A 49 -4.16 12.53 9.88
N GLY A 50 -2.88 12.86 9.69
CA GLY A 50 -2.35 13.21 8.37
C GLY A 50 -2.46 12.06 7.37
N VAL A 51 -2.22 10.82 7.84
CA VAL A 51 -2.42 9.61 7.04
C VAL A 51 -3.89 9.40 6.69
N HIS A 52 -4.78 9.52 7.67
CA HIS A 52 -6.22 9.39 7.47
C HIS A 52 -6.73 10.38 6.42
N ASP A 53 -6.40 11.66 6.56
CA ASP A 53 -6.89 12.71 5.66
C ASP A 53 -6.39 12.52 4.22
N TYR A 54 -5.13 12.08 4.08
CA TYR A 54 -4.58 11.69 2.79
C TYR A 54 -5.38 10.54 2.16
N TYR A 55 -5.66 9.46 2.89
CA TYR A 55 -6.40 8.32 2.33
C TYR A 55 -7.89 8.60 2.12
N VAL A 56 -8.51 9.50 2.89
CA VAL A 56 -9.88 10.00 2.58
C VAL A 56 -9.89 10.67 1.22
N ARG A 57 -8.87 11.48 0.89
CA ARG A 57 -8.73 12.09 -0.42
C ARG A 57 -8.52 11.04 -1.51
N ILE A 58 -7.55 10.13 -1.33
CA ILE A 58 -7.26 9.06 -2.30
C ILE A 58 -8.49 8.18 -2.56
N ARG A 59 -9.26 7.82 -1.51
CA ARG A 59 -10.50 7.06 -1.66
C ARG A 59 -11.48 7.71 -2.62
N ARG A 60 -11.61 9.04 -2.57
CA ARG A 60 -12.50 9.82 -3.44
C ARG A 60 -11.94 9.96 -4.85
N GLU A 61 -10.65 10.25 -4.98
CA GLU A 61 -9.98 10.47 -6.26
C GLU A 61 -9.90 9.18 -7.10
N GLU A 62 -9.58 8.06 -6.46
CA GLU A 62 -9.43 6.75 -7.12
C GLU A 62 -10.73 5.94 -7.17
N ASN A 63 -11.80 6.44 -6.54
CA ASN A 63 -13.09 5.76 -6.40
C ASN A 63 -12.92 4.31 -5.92
N CYS A 64 -12.17 4.11 -4.82
CA CYS A 64 -11.87 2.78 -4.29
C CYS A 64 -12.76 2.41 -3.10
N GLU A 65 -12.96 1.10 -2.91
CA GLU A 65 -13.63 0.54 -1.74
C GLU A 65 -12.60 0.34 -0.62
N LEU A 66 -12.24 1.46 0.03
CA LEU A 66 -11.30 1.53 1.15
C LEU A 66 -12.02 2.06 2.39
N ASP A 67 -12.09 1.25 3.44
CA ASP A 67 -12.54 1.70 4.75
C ASP A 67 -11.36 2.11 5.63
N LEU A 68 -11.60 3.16 6.42
CA LEU A 68 -10.62 3.75 7.33
C LEU A 68 -11.19 3.65 8.74
N VAL A 69 -10.49 2.96 9.63
CA VAL A 69 -10.89 2.81 11.03
C VAL A 69 -9.82 3.43 11.90
N MET A 70 -10.16 4.54 12.55
CA MET A 70 -9.29 5.22 13.50
C MET A 70 -9.54 4.71 14.91
N GLU A 71 -8.50 4.19 15.55
CA GLU A 71 -8.45 3.74 16.93
C GLU A 71 -7.31 4.49 17.66
N PRO A 72 -7.30 4.51 19.00
CA PRO A 72 -6.18 5.10 19.75
C PRO A 72 -4.84 4.44 19.34
N GLY A 73 -3.93 5.23 18.77
CA GLY A 73 -2.60 4.78 18.33
C GLY A 73 -2.58 3.88 17.09
N CYS A 74 -3.71 3.71 16.39
CA CYS A 74 -3.77 2.86 15.20
C CYS A 74 -4.79 3.38 14.17
N LEU A 75 -4.34 3.53 12.92
CA LEU A 75 -5.21 3.71 11.76
C LEU A 75 -5.20 2.42 10.93
N GLN A 76 -6.38 1.86 10.69
CA GLN A 76 -6.55 0.72 9.81
C GLN A 76 -7.03 1.16 8.42
N LEU A 77 -6.44 0.58 7.38
CA LEU A 77 -6.85 0.73 5.99
C LEU A 77 -7.32 -0.65 5.51
N ILE A 78 -8.61 -0.78 5.25
CA ILE A 78 -9.25 -2.03 4.84
C ILE A 78 -9.71 -1.87 3.40
N MET A 79 -8.94 -2.39 2.46
CA MET A 79 -9.27 -2.37 1.03
C MET A 79 -10.06 -3.64 0.69
N THR A 80 -11.35 -3.51 0.41
CA THR A 80 -12.21 -4.63 -0.01
C THR A 80 -12.23 -4.81 -1.53
N ARG A 81 -11.89 -3.75 -2.28
CA ARG A 81 -11.75 -3.79 -3.74
C ARG A 81 -10.70 -2.79 -4.24
N CYS A 82 -9.48 -3.26 -4.42
CA CYS A 82 -8.37 -2.50 -5.00
C CYS A 82 -8.68 -2.17 -6.47
N PRO A 83 -8.79 -0.88 -6.85
CA PRO A 83 -9.13 -0.50 -8.23
C PRO A 83 -7.99 -0.85 -9.19
N SER A 84 -6.74 -0.78 -8.73
CA SER A 84 -5.55 -1.04 -9.55
C SER A 84 -5.41 -2.52 -9.86
N LEU A 85 -5.49 -3.42 -8.87
CA LEU A 85 -5.40 -4.86 -9.14
C LEU A 85 -6.62 -5.36 -9.92
N GLY A 86 -7.82 -4.86 -9.61
CA GLY A 86 -9.04 -5.21 -10.36
C GLY A 86 -8.90 -4.93 -11.86
N LYS A 87 -8.43 -3.72 -12.23
CA LYS A 87 -8.14 -3.36 -13.62
C LYS A 87 -6.95 -4.14 -14.21
N ALA A 88 -5.98 -4.53 -13.39
CA ALA A 88 -4.83 -5.30 -13.83
C ALA A 88 -5.21 -6.76 -14.19
N ILE A 89 -6.18 -7.33 -13.46
CA ILE A 89 -6.77 -8.64 -13.72
C ILE A 89 -7.72 -8.58 -14.94
N ASP A 90 -8.53 -7.53 -15.04
CA ASP A 90 -9.55 -7.35 -16.10
C ASP A 90 -8.97 -6.80 -17.42
N ASN A 91 -7.72 -7.11 -17.74
CA ASN A 91 -7.11 -6.70 -19.01
C ASN A 91 -6.46 -7.86 -19.75
N ASP A 92 -6.13 -7.61 -21.02
CA ASP A 92 -5.57 -8.59 -21.95
C ASP A 92 -4.06 -8.85 -21.79
N ALA A 93 -3.43 -8.17 -20.84
CA ALA A 93 -1.98 -8.11 -20.70
C ALA A 93 -1.45 -9.21 -19.76
N GLY A 94 -2.33 -9.83 -18.95
CA GLY A 94 -1.96 -10.76 -17.89
C GLY A 94 -1.27 -10.03 -16.72
N VAL A 95 -1.71 -10.33 -15.50
CA VAL A 95 -1.23 -9.62 -14.31
C VAL A 95 0.23 -9.98 -13.98
N SER A 96 1.02 -8.99 -13.58
CA SER A 96 2.34 -9.22 -13.00
C SER A 96 2.21 -10.06 -11.72
N PRO A 97 3.00 -11.14 -11.55
CA PRO A 97 3.00 -11.93 -10.31
C PRO A 97 3.38 -11.12 -9.06
N ARG A 98 4.02 -9.96 -9.27
CA ARG A 98 4.45 -9.02 -8.23
C ARG A 98 3.68 -7.71 -8.28
N TYR A 99 2.53 -7.69 -8.95
CA TYR A 99 1.75 -6.46 -9.10
C TYR A 99 1.47 -5.81 -7.75
N CYS A 100 1.05 -6.58 -6.74
CA CYS A 100 0.74 -6.05 -5.41
C CYS A 100 1.95 -5.54 -4.62
N ASP A 101 3.18 -5.95 -4.96
CA ASP A 101 4.39 -5.56 -4.23
C ASP A 101 4.69 -4.06 -4.38
N HIS A 102 4.12 -3.38 -5.38
CA HIS A 102 4.34 -1.94 -5.57
C HIS A 102 3.79 -1.11 -4.39
N CYS A 103 2.62 -1.47 -3.85
CA CYS A 103 1.99 -0.78 -2.73
C CYS A 103 2.91 -0.74 -1.50
N PRO A 104 3.33 -1.88 -0.92
CA PRO A 104 4.27 -1.87 0.19
C PRO A 104 5.63 -1.28 -0.22
N GLY A 105 6.07 -1.50 -1.47
CA GLY A 105 7.34 -0.98 -1.98
C GLY A 105 7.47 0.54 -1.88
N TRP A 106 6.39 1.29 -2.11
CA TRP A 106 6.44 2.76 -1.99
C TRP A 106 5.96 3.29 -0.62
N VAL A 107 5.01 2.63 0.06
CA VAL A 107 4.47 3.19 1.32
C VAL A 107 5.39 2.96 2.52
N LEU A 108 6.07 1.81 2.63
CA LEU A 108 6.89 1.46 3.79
C LEU A 108 8.01 2.50 4.03
N PRO A 109 8.77 2.95 3.01
CA PRO A 109 9.79 3.98 3.21
C PRO A 109 9.21 5.33 3.64
N VAL A 110 8.03 5.73 3.11
CA VAL A 110 7.35 6.97 3.50
C VAL A 110 6.99 6.93 4.99
N TYR A 111 6.37 5.84 5.47
CA TYR A 111 6.02 5.72 6.89
C TYR A 111 7.25 5.70 7.79
N THR A 112 8.31 5.01 7.38
CA THR A 112 9.59 5.02 8.09
C THR A 112 10.12 6.45 8.28
N LYS A 113 10.10 7.25 7.21
CA LYS A 113 10.53 8.66 7.25
C LYS A 113 9.58 9.55 8.06
N ALA A 114 8.31 9.18 8.19
CA ALA A 114 7.32 9.88 8.99
C ALA A 114 7.42 9.54 10.50
N GLY A 115 8.20 8.53 10.87
CA GLY A 115 8.24 8.02 12.24
C GLY A 115 7.02 7.18 12.61
N LEU A 116 6.36 6.58 11.61
CA LEU A 116 5.20 5.71 11.76
C LEU A 116 5.56 4.27 11.41
N TYR A 117 4.82 3.33 11.99
CA TYR A 117 5.03 1.89 11.83
C TYR A 117 3.88 1.29 11.07
N ILE A 118 4.15 0.49 10.04
CA ILE A 118 3.11 -0.17 9.24
C ILE A 118 3.28 -1.68 9.25
N ILE A 119 2.15 -2.38 9.34
CA ILE A 119 1.99 -3.78 8.98
C ILE A 119 1.07 -3.82 7.77
N TYR A 120 1.50 -4.46 6.69
CA TYR A 120 0.77 -4.55 5.42
C TYR A 120 0.52 -6.03 5.10
N ASP A 121 -0.75 -6.44 5.01
CA ASP A 121 -1.17 -7.79 4.66
C ASP A 121 -1.68 -7.84 3.22
N LEU A 122 -0.94 -8.56 2.38
CA LEU A 122 -1.38 -8.90 1.03
C LEU A 122 -2.27 -10.15 1.10
N MET A 123 -3.57 -9.99 0.87
CA MET A 123 -4.58 -11.06 0.97
C MET A 123 -4.46 -12.11 -0.15
N GLY A 124 -3.72 -11.79 -1.21
CA GLY A 124 -3.50 -12.62 -2.39
C GLY A 124 -3.10 -11.75 -3.58
N HIS A 125 -2.43 -12.33 -4.58
CA HIS A 125 -2.06 -11.60 -5.81
C HIS A 125 -3.15 -11.66 -6.90
N ASP A 126 -4.17 -12.47 -6.69
CA ASP A 126 -5.38 -12.62 -7.49
C ASP A 126 -6.63 -12.08 -6.76
N GLN A 127 -6.45 -11.60 -5.53
CA GLN A 127 -7.52 -11.06 -4.69
C GLN A 127 -7.32 -9.55 -4.55
N PRO A 128 -8.24 -8.70 -5.04
CA PRO A 128 -8.12 -7.25 -4.96
C PRO A 128 -8.44 -6.74 -3.54
N GLN A 129 -7.81 -7.33 -2.53
CA GLN A 129 -8.00 -7.02 -1.11
C GLN A 129 -6.65 -6.88 -0.42
N CYS A 130 -6.56 -5.92 0.48
CA CYS A 130 -5.43 -5.77 1.39
C CYS A 130 -5.86 -5.11 2.68
N HIS A 131 -5.12 -5.35 3.76
CA HIS A 131 -5.33 -4.71 5.04
C HIS A 131 -4.00 -4.17 5.52
N SER A 132 -3.99 -2.94 6.00
CA SER A 132 -2.83 -2.41 6.72
C SER A 132 -3.20 -1.73 8.02
N TRP A 133 -2.27 -1.77 8.96
CA TRP A 133 -2.33 -1.10 10.25
C TRP A 133 -1.16 -0.14 10.32
N ILE A 134 -1.43 1.15 10.51
CA ILE A 134 -0.44 2.19 10.72
C ILE A 134 -0.51 2.62 12.18
N LEU A 135 0.62 2.59 12.87
CA LEU A 135 0.74 2.84 14.29
C LEU A 135 1.77 3.94 14.56
N ASP A 136 1.56 4.70 15.61
CA ASP A 136 2.45 5.78 16.05
C ASP A 136 3.44 5.36 17.15
N ASP A 137 3.31 4.13 17.65
CA ASP A 137 4.18 3.54 18.67
C ASP A 137 4.69 2.14 18.26
N ILE A 138 5.97 1.88 18.51
CA ILE A 138 6.64 0.64 18.09
C ILE A 138 6.20 -0.57 18.91
N GLU A 139 5.88 -0.41 20.19
CA GLU A 139 5.43 -1.51 21.04
C GLU A 139 4.00 -1.91 20.68
N LEU A 140 3.13 -0.93 20.40
CA LEU A 140 1.82 -1.19 19.80
C LEU A 140 1.96 -1.91 18.47
N ALA A 141 2.90 -1.50 17.61
CA ALA A 141 3.12 -2.15 16.31
C ALA A 141 3.57 -3.61 16.47
N ARG A 142 4.52 -3.87 17.38
CA ARG A 142 4.95 -5.24 17.70
C ARG A 142 3.83 -6.10 18.28
N GLN A 143 2.97 -5.52 19.12
CA GLN A 143 1.81 -6.23 19.64
C GLN A 143 0.82 -6.57 18.51
N LYS A 144 0.44 -5.58 17.69
CA LYS A 144 -0.50 -5.78 16.60
C LYS A 144 0.00 -6.83 15.61
N LEU A 145 1.29 -6.82 15.30
CA LEU A 145 1.91 -7.83 14.45
C LEU A 145 1.68 -9.24 14.97
N ARG A 146 1.92 -9.49 16.27
CA ARG A 146 1.68 -10.81 16.88
C ARG A 146 0.20 -11.21 16.81
N GLU A 147 -0.72 -10.26 17.02
CA GLU A 147 -2.16 -10.51 16.91
C GLU A 147 -2.55 -10.91 15.48
N VAL A 148 -2.01 -10.21 14.47
CA VAL A 148 -2.27 -10.51 13.05
C VAL A 148 -1.67 -11.86 12.66
N GLU A 149 -0.42 -12.14 13.05
CA GLU A 149 0.24 -13.44 12.79
C GLU A 149 -0.53 -14.61 13.43
N GLN A 150 -1.09 -14.42 14.63
CA GLN A 150 -1.91 -15.43 15.30
C GLN A 150 -3.27 -15.62 14.62
N ALA A 151 -3.94 -14.53 14.26
CA ALA A 151 -5.24 -14.58 13.57
C ALA A 151 -5.10 -15.12 12.14
N ARG A 152 -3.96 -14.91 11.50
CA ARG A 152 -3.70 -15.26 10.11
C ARG A 152 -2.29 -15.84 9.90
N PRO A 153 -2.06 -17.11 10.28
CA PRO A 153 -0.73 -17.72 10.18
C PRO A 153 -0.15 -17.81 8.76
N ALA A 154 -1.01 -17.74 7.73
CA ALA A 154 -0.62 -17.77 6.31
C ALA A 154 -0.58 -16.38 5.65
N ALA A 155 -0.70 -15.29 6.43
CA ALA A 155 -0.68 -13.93 5.89
C ALA A 155 0.68 -13.58 5.29
N ARG A 156 0.67 -12.85 4.17
CA ARG A 156 1.88 -12.29 3.56
C ARG A 156 2.06 -10.87 4.12
N LEU A 157 2.69 -10.81 5.28
CA LEU A 157 2.91 -9.56 6.01
C LEU A 157 4.22 -8.90 5.57
N LEU A 158 4.15 -7.61 5.25
CA LEU A 158 5.29 -6.71 5.11
C LEU A 158 5.23 -5.65 6.19
N ARG A 159 6.40 -5.19 6.67
CA ARG A 159 6.50 -4.18 7.72
C ARG A 159 7.79 -3.39 7.59
N ASN A 160 7.86 -2.25 8.27
CA ASN A 160 9.04 -1.37 8.28
C ASN A 160 9.84 -1.39 9.61
N PHE A 161 9.64 -2.42 10.45
CA PHE A 161 10.29 -2.56 11.76
C PHE A 161 10.57 -4.03 12.16
#